data_AF-A0A1L7NK35-F1
#
_entry.id   AF-A0A1L7NK35-F1
#
_cell.length_a   1.000
_cell.length_b   1.000
_cell.length_c   1.000
_cell.angle_alpha   90.00
_cell.angle_beta   90.00
_cell.angle_gamma   90.00
#
_symmetry.space_group_name_H-M   'P 1'
#
loop_
_entity.id
_entity.type
_entity.pdbx_description
1 polymer ?
#
loop_
_entity_poly.entity_id
_entity_poly.type
_entity_poly.pdbx_seq_one_letter_code
_entity_poly.pdbx_strand_id
1 'polypeptide(L)'
;MSYPLPPLAVESGLRVVGDRRAALWLLSVPLLAALVAFAIAVIATLMGEMAQGSPRFYAAALSFSTLLLSVMLLPAYLLSLGWYAWWTREGDHHRLRLGLWLAPLVAVLFAWFPATLVPGLQPLGQDAIDPLRTYLLAGMLTLLLGYAWSVIVFVILRYWRDV
;
A
#
# COMPACT_ATOMS: atom_id res chain seq x y z
N MET A 1 -36.70 -39.50 3.57
CA MET A 1 -35.34 -39.36 3.03
C MET A 1 -35.20 -37.94 2.52
N SER A 2 -34.56 -37.06 3.28
CA SER A 2 -34.24 -35.70 2.86
C SER A 2 -32.92 -35.74 2.08
N TYR A 3 -32.94 -35.29 0.83
CA TYR A 3 -31.72 -35.09 0.08
C TYR A 3 -30.98 -33.87 0.66
N PRO A 4 -29.67 -33.94 0.92
CA PRO A 4 -28.88 -32.76 1.22
C PRO A 4 -28.95 -31.83 0.01
N LEU A 5 -29.46 -30.62 0.21
CA LEU A 5 -29.44 -29.57 -0.80
C LEU A 5 -27.98 -29.41 -1.27
N PRO A 6 -27.70 -29.45 -2.58
CA PRO A 6 -26.35 -29.18 -3.08
C PRO A 6 -25.93 -27.79 -2.60
N PRO A 7 -24.65 -27.58 -2.23
CA PRO A 7 -24.19 -26.27 -1.82
C PRO A 7 -24.54 -25.28 -2.92
N LEU A 8 -25.22 -24.19 -2.56
CA LEU A 8 -25.64 -23.14 -3.47
C LEU A 8 -24.46 -22.79 -4.38
N ALA A 9 -24.57 -23.19 -5.65
CA ALA A 9 -23.58 -22.92 -6.67
C ALA A 9 -23.63 -21.41 -6.94
N VAL A 10 -22.94 -20.63 -6.11
CA VAL A 10 -22.68 -19.22 -6.39
C VAL A 10 -21.97 -19.20 -7.74
N GLU A 11 -22.62 -18.60 -8.74
CA GLU A 11 -22.08 -18.48 -10.09
C GLU A 11 -20.64 -17.98 -10.02
N SER A 12 -19.75 -18.63 -10.78
CA SER A 12 -18.32 -18.31 -10.82
C SER A 12 -18.07 -16.82 -11.05
N GLY A 13 -18.91 -16.15 -11.85
CA GLY A 13 -18.85 -14.71 -12.08
C GLY A 13 -19.10 -13.86 -10.83
N LEU A 14 -20.08 -14.21 -9.98
CA LEU A 14 -20.37 -13.47 -8.75
C LEU A 14 -19.21 -13.56 -7.75
N ARG A 15 -18.52 -14.71 -7.69
CA ARG A 15 -17.32 -14.89 -6.86
C ARG A 15 -16.16 -14.03 -7.35
N VAL A 16 -15.93 -13.95 -8.66
CA VAL A 16 -14.88 -13.10 -9.26
C VAL A 16 -15.08 -11.62 -8.93
N VAL A 17 -16.33 -11.14 -9.00
CA VAL A 17 -16.66 -9.74 -8.66
C VAL A 17 -16.44 -9.46 -7.17
N GLY A 18 -16.85 -10.39 -6.29
CA GLY A 18 -16.61 -10.31 -4.85
C GLY A 18 -15.13 -10.24 -4.49
N ASP A 19 -14.33 -11.17 -5.04
CA ASP A 19 -12.89 -11.24 -4.81
C ASP A 19 -12.16 -9.98 -5.31
N ARG A 20 -12.58 -9.44 -6.45
CA ARG A 20 -12.05 -8.16 -6.96
C ARG A 20 -12.32 -7.02 -5.99
N ARG A 21 -13.56 -6.90 -5.50
CA ARG A 21 -13.94 -5.83 -4.57
C ARG A 21 -13.19 -5.96 -3.24
N ALA A 22 -13.06 -7.18 -2.72
CA ALA A 22 -12.29 -7.46 -1.52
C ALA A 22 -10.80 -7.12 -1.72
N ALA A 23 -10.20 -7.52 -2.84
CA ALA A 23 -8.82 -7.19 -3.17
C ALA A 23 -8.60 -5.67 -3.23
N LEU A 24 -9.46 -4.92 -3.92
CA LEU A 24 -9.37 -3.46 -3.99
C LEU A 24 -9.53 -2.80 -2.61
N TRP A 25 -10.43 -3.32 -1.78
CA TRP A 25 -10.61 -2.81 -0.42
C TRP A 25 -9.37 -3.08 0.44
N LEU A 26 -8.81 -4.29 0.39
CA LEU A 26 -7.58 -4.64 1.11
C LEU A 26 -6.36 -3.84 0.61
N LEU A 27 -6.26 -3.62 -0.69
CA LEU A 27 -5.24 -2.75 -1.27
C LEU A 27 -5.45 -1.27 -0.91
N SER A 28 -6.63 -0.85 -0.44
CA SER A 28 -6.83 0.53 0.05
C SER A 28 -6.47 0.72 1.54
N VAL A 29 -6.27 -0.36 2.30
CA VAL A 29 -5.96 -0.30 3.75
C VAL A 29 -4.70 0.53 4.06
N PRO A 30 -3.58 0.43 3.31
CA PRO A 30 -2.42 1.29 3.56
C PRO A 30 -2.72 2.79 3.44
N LEU A 31 -3.68 3.19 2.59
CA LEU A 31 -4.12 4.59 2.48
C LEU A 31 -4.86 5.03 3.75
N LEU A 32 -5.73 4.17 4.29
CA LEU A 32 -6.41 4.44 5.56
C LEU A 32 -5.41 4.53 6.72
N ALA A 33 -4.40 3.65 6.74
CA ALA A 33 -3.34 3.71 7.74
C ALA A 33 -2.56 5.03 7.66
N ALA A 34 -2.26 5.53 6.45
CA ALA A 34 -1.63 6.83 6.26
C ALA A 34 -2.51 8.00 6.77
N LEU A 35 -3.83 7.94 6.55
CA LEU A 35 -4.77 8.93 7.09
C LEU A 35 -4.83 8.91 8.63
N VAL A 36 -4.79 7.72 9.23
CA VAL A 36 -4.74 7.59 10.70
C VAL A 36 -3.42 8.14 11.23
N ALA A 37 -2.29 7.82 10.59
CA ALA A 37 -0.98 8.38 10.96
C ALA A 37 -0.98 9.92 10.84
N PHE A 38 -1.63 10.48 9.81
CA PHE A 38 -1.81 11.92 9.65
C PHE A 38 -2.59 12.53 10.82
N ALA A 39 -3.73 11.95 11.19
CA ALA A 39 -4.52 12.42 12.31
C ALA A 39 -3.72 12.41 13.63
N ILE A 40 -2.97 11.33 13.88
CA ILE A 40 -2.11 11.23 15.07
C ILE A 40 -1.03 12.31 15.06
N ALA A 41 -0.37 12.55 13.92
CA ALA A 41 0.66 13.58 13.80
C ALA A 41 0.10 14.99 14.02
N VAL A 42 -1.09 15.29 13.49
CA VAL A 42 -1.76 16.58 13.72
C VAL A 42 -2.11 16.76 15.19
N ILE A 43 -2.72 15.76 15.83
CA ILE A 43 -3.06 15.81 17.26
C ILE A 43 -1.80 15.98 18.11
N ALA A 44 -0.74 15.22 17.81
CA ALA A 44 0.55 15.33 18.47
C ALA A 44 1.14 16.73 18.36
N THR A 45 1.08 17.33 17.17
CA THR A 45 1.57 18.71 16.93
C THR A 45 0.76 19.74 17.72
N LEU A 46 -0.57 19.58 17.77
CA LEU A 46 -1.46 20.47 18.52
C LEU A 46 -1.25 20.40 20.04
N MET A 47 -0.76 19.27 20.56
CA MET A 47 -0.49 19.08 21.99
C MET A 47 0.79 19.79 22.49
N GLY A 48 1.57 20.38 21.59
CA GLY A 48 2.78 21.14 21.95
C GLY A 48 3.99 20.28 22.29
N GLU A 49 4.96 20.86 23.00
CA GLU A 49 6.24 20.22 23.28
C GLU A 49 6.09 18.94 24.11
N MET A 50 6.72 17.87 23.65
CA MET A 50 6.71 16.57 24.31
C MET A 50 8.07 16.29 24.93
N ALA A 51 8.08 15.81 26.17
CA ALA A 51 9.28 15.28 26.79
C ALA A 51 9.86 14.13 25.94
N GLN A 52 11.15 14.26 25.58
CA GLN A 52 11.90 13.20 24.91
C GLN A 52 11.85 11.91 25.75
N GLY A 53 11.63 10.78 25.09
CA GLY A 53 11.53 9.46 25.74
C GLY A 53 10.14 9.08 26.25
N SER A 54 9.14 9.97 26.17
CA SER A 54 7.76 9.60 26.50
C SER A 54 7.11 8.71 25.42
N PRO A 55 6.12 7.86 25.76
CA PRO A 55 5.39 7.05 24.78
C PRO A 55 4.75 7.89 23.67
N ARG A 56 4.30 9.11 24.02
CA ARG A 56 3.72 10.07 23.08
C ARG A 56 4.75 10.58 22.08
N PHE A 57 5.98 10.85 22.53
CA PHE A 57 7.09 11.23 21.66
C PHE A 57 7.40 10.15 20.62
N TYR A 58 7.50 8.87 21.03
CA TYR A 58 7.73 7.77 20.09
C TYR A 58 6.56 7.57 19.12
N ALA A 59 5.32 7.68 19.60
CA ALA A 59 4.13 7.59 18.74
C ALA A 59 4.11 8.71 17.68
N ALA A 60 4.46 9.95 18.07
CA ALA A 60 4.57 11.07 17.16
C ALA A 60 5.70 10.85 16.14
N ALA A 61 6.90 10.45 16.58
CA ALA A 61 8.05 10.20 15.71
C ALA A 61 7.77 9.09 14.68
N LEU A 62 7.13 7.99 15.11
CA LEU A 62 6.69 6.91 14.22
C LEU A 62 5.64 7.40 13.22
N SER A 63 4.68 8.22 13.67
CA SER A 63 3.64 8.78 12.80
C SER A 63 4.24 9.69 11.73
N PHE A 64 5.18 10.58 12.10
CA PHE A 64 5.89 11.43 11.15
C PHE A 64 6.73 10.64 10.16
N SER A 65 7.47 9.64 10.62
CA SER A 65 8.28 8.77 9.76
C SER A 65 7.40 8.00 8.76
N THR A 66 6.27 7.47 9.25
CA THR A 66 5.28 6.76 8.43
C THR A 66 4.64 7.69 7.42
N LEU A 67 4.31 8.92 7.81
CA LEU A 67 3.75 9.93 6.90
C LEU A 67 4.73 10.34 5.82
N LEU A 68 5.99 10.57 6.17
CA LEU A 68 7.02 10.93 5.21
C LEU A 68 7.19 9.82 4.17
N LEU A 69 7.30 8.57 4.62
CA LEU A 69 7.37 7.40 3.74
C LEU A 69 6.10 7.26 2.89
N SER A 70 4.93 7.48 3.48
CA SER A 70 3.65 7.46 2.77
C SER A 70 3.62 8.51 1.67
N VAL A 71 3.95 9.77 1.96
CA VAL A 71 3.95 10.86 0.99
C VAL A 71 4.93 10.60 -0.16
N MET A 72 6.12 10.05 0.15
CA MET A 72 7.09 9.69 -0.88
C MET A 72 6.56 8.60 -1.82
N LEU A 73 5.92 7.56 -1.30
CA LEU A 73 5.51 6.41 -2.10
C LEU A 73 4.06 6.49 -2.63
N LEU A 74 3.26 7.43 -2.11
CA LEU A 74 1.83 7.56 -2.42
C LEU A 74 1.55 7.67 -3.93
N PRO A 75 2.28 8.47 -4.72
CA PRO A 75 1.99 8.61 -6.15
C PRO A 75 2.20 7.28 -6.90
N ALA A 76 3.30 6.59 -6.60
CA ALA A 76 3.59 5.27 -7.15
C ALA A 76 2.52 4.24 -6.74
N TYR A 77 2.08 4.30 -5.47
CA TYR A 77 1.05 3.42 -4.93
C TYR A 77 -0.32 3.65 -5.59
N LEU A 78 -0.76 4.91 -5.74
CA LEU A 78 -2.04 5.26 -6.36
C LEU A 78 -2.08 4.88 -7.84
N LEU A 79 -0.98 5.07 -8.57
CA LEU A 79 -0.88 4.65 -9.97
C LEU A 79 -0.93 3.13 -10.11
N SER A 80 -0.23 2.41 -9.23
CA SER A 80 -0.29 0.95 -9.17
C SER A 80 -1.70 0.43 -8.81
N LEU A 81 -2.36 1.04 -7.83
CA LEU A 81 -3.74 0.71 -7.45
C LEU A 81 -4.72 0.98 -8.60
N GLY A 82 -4.62 2.14 -9.25
CA GLY A 82 -5.43 2.51 -10.41
C GLY A 82 -5.22 1.54 -11.58
N TRP A 83 -3.96 1.19 -11.86
CA TRP A 83 -3.62 0.18 -12.85
C TRP A 83 -4.22 -1.18 -12.50
N TYR A 84 -4.11 -1.64 -11.26
CA TYR A 84 -4.69 -2.90 -10.81
C TYR A 84 -6.22 -2.90 -10.95
N ALA A 85 -6.89 -1.80 -10.57
CA ALA A 85 -8.34 -1.65 -10.69
C ALA A 85 -8.82 -1.70 -12.14
N TRP A 86 -8.04 -1.11 -13.06
CA TRP A 86 -8.30 -1.13 -14.50
C TRP A 86 -8.03 -2.51 -15.11
N TRP A 87 -6.85 -3.09 -14.85
CA TRP A 87 -6.41 -4.39 -15.36
C TRP A 87 -7.34 -5.54 -14.98
N THR A 88 -7.94 -5.47 -13.79
CA THR A 88 -8.80 -6.54 -13.25
C THR A 88 -10.29 -6.35 -13.56
N ARG A 89 -10.68 -5.31 -14.31
CA ARG A 89 -12.10 -4.94 -14.52
C ARG A 89 -12.95 -6.05 -15.16
N GLU A 90 -12.37 -6.80 -16.09
CA GLU A 90 -13.03 -7.88 -16.85
C GLU A 90 -12.28 -9.21 -16.69
N GLY A 91 -11.47 -9.33 -15.65
CA GLY A 91 -10.53 -10.43 -15.50
C GLY A 91 -11.04 -11.59 -14.65
N ASP A 92 -10.75 -12.81 -15.07
CA ASP A 92 -10.93 -14.02 -14.26
C ASP A 92 -10.01 -14.02 -13.02
N HIS A 93 -10.24 -14.98 -12.12
CA HIS A 93 -9.38 -15.22 -10.94
C HIS A 93 -7.88 -15.26 -11.24
N HIS A 94 -7.47 -15.79 -12.39
CA HIS A 94 -6.07 -15.80 -12.79
C HIS A 94 -5.51 -14.38 -12.99
N ARG A 95 -6.27 -13.50 -13.67
CA ARG A 95 -5.88 -12.09 -13.87
C ARG A 95 -5.83 -11.31 -12.56
N LEU A 96 -6.76 -11.58 -11.64
CA LEU A 96 -6.73 -10.99 -10.28
C LEU A 96 -5.44 -11.35 -9.54
N ARG A 97 -5.10 -12.65 -9.49
CA ARG A 97 -3.87 -13.12 -8.82
C ARG A 97 -2.62 -12.55 -9.47
N LEU A 98 -2.53 -12.63 -10.79
CA LEU A 98 -1.38 -12.12 -11.53
C LEU A 98 -1.24 -10.60 -11.36
N GLY A 99 -2.36 -9.87 -11.33
CA GLY A 99 -2.37 -8.45 -11.04
C GLY A 99 -1.76 -8.09 -9.68
N LEU A 100 -2.01 -8.89 -8.63
CA LEU A 100 -1.43 -8.65 -7.29
C LEU A 100 0.10 -8.76 -7.30
N TRP A 101 0.66 -9.66 -8.11
CA TRP A 101 2.11 -9.84 -8.25
C TRP A 101 2.75 -8.81 -9.16
N LEU A 102 2.01 -8.27 -10.13
CA LEU A 102 2.49 -7.23 -11.03
C LEU A 102 2.37 -5.82 -10.45
N ALA A 103 1.41 -5.57 -9.55
CA ALA A 103 1.18 -4.25 -8.98
C ALA A 103 2.43 -3.62 -8.34
N PRO A 104 3.28 -4.34 -7.57
CA PRO A 104 4.53 -3.79 -7.06
C PRO A 104 5.53 -3.39 -8.16
N LEU A 105 5.58 -4.15 -9.26
CA LEU A 105 6.44 -3.83 -10.40
C LEU A 105 5.98 -2.55 -11.09
N VAL A 106 4.67 -2.40 -11.27
CA VAL A 106 4.08 -1.18 -11.82
C VAL A 106 4.39 0.01 -10.91
N ALA A 107 4.28 -0.16 -9.59
CA ALA A 107 4.62 0.90 -8.63
C ALA A 107 6.07 1.38 -8.77
N VAL A 108 7.03 0.47 -8.96
CA VAL A 108 8.46 0.84 -9.15
C VAL A 108 8.69 1.71 -10.37
N LEU A 109 7.94 1.49 -11.46
CA LEU A 109 8.04 2.33 -12.66
C LEU A 109 7.68 3.79 -12.37
N PHE A 110 7.02 4.07 -11.25
CA PHE A 110 6.64 5.41 -10.79
C PHE A 110 7.35 5.83 -9.49
N ALA A 111 8.22 4.98 -8.93
CA ALA A 111 8.98 5.27 -7.70
C ALA A 111 10.09 6.33 -7.90
N TRP A 112 10.25 6.86 -9.12
CA TRP A 112 11.12 8.00 -9.43
C TRP A 112 10.55 9.34 -8.96
N PHE A 113 9.26 9.41 -8.64
CA PHE A 113 8.59 10.64 -8.27
C PHE A 113 9.25 11.41 -7.09
N PRO A 114 9.72 10.75 -6.01
CA PRO A 114 10.48 11.43 -4.95
C PRO A 114 11.81 12.02 -5.43
N ALA A 115 12.50 11.36 -6.37
CA ALA A 115 13.77 11.85 -6.91
C ALA A 115 13.57 13.10 -7.79
N THR A 116 12.42 13.23 -8.44
CA THR A 116 12.10 14.39 -9.29
C THR A 116 11.47 15.57 -8.56
N LEU A 117 10.78 15.34 -7.44
CA LEU A 117 10.20 16.43 -6.63
C LEU A 117 11.18 17.04 -5.62
N VAL A 118 12.30 16.36 -5.36
CA VAL A 118 13.29 16.78 -4.37
C VAL A 118 14.67 17.03 -5.01
N PRO A 119 14.81 17.81 -6.10
CA PRO A 119 16.13 18.14 -6.64
C PRO A 119 16.90 19.15 -5.76
N GLY A 120 16.30 19.65 -4.66
CA GLY A 120 16.81 20.79 -3.90
C GLY A 120 16.98 20.61 -2.39
N LEU A 121 16.64 19.47 -1.79
CA LEU A 121 17.01 19.22 -0.39
C LEU A 121 18.49 18.82 -0.32
N GLN A 122 19.38 19.80 -0.43
CA GLN A 122 20.71 19.66 0.16
C GLN A 122 20.50 19.46 1.66
N PRO A 123 20.84 18.29 2.23
CA PRO A 123 20.93 18.19 3.68
C PRO A 123 21.97 19.22 4.11
N LEU A 124 21.63 20.06 5.08
CA LEU A 124 22.58 21.00 5.69
C LEU A 124 23.91 20.27 6.00
N GLY A 125 24.93 20.48 5.16
CA GLY A 125 26.28 19.92 5.33
C GLY A 125 26.60 18.56 4.69
N GLN A 126 25.78 18.00 3.79
CA GLN A 126 26.17 16.80 3.02
C GLN A 126 26.22 17.08 1.52
N ASP A 127 27.28 16.59 0.88
CA ASP A 127 27.41 16.55 -0.57
C ASP A 127 26.12 15.99 -1.20
N ALA A 128 25.63 16.66 -2.24
CA ALA A 128 24.33 16.44 -2.87
C ALA A 128 23.93 14.95 -2.87
N ILE A 129 22.80 14.62 -2.25
CA ILE A 129 22.25 13.26 -2.29
C ILE A 129 22.06 12.88 -3.75
N ASP A 130 22.82 11.88 -4.21
CA ASP A 130 22.75 11.37 -5.58
C ASP A 130 21.29 10.95 -5.91
N PRO A 131 20.63 11.62 -6.88
CA PRO A 131 19.25 11.31 -7.27
C PRO A 131 19.06 9.84 -7.65
N LEU A 132 20.11 9.20 -8.20
CA LEU A 132 20.10 7.78 -8.54
C LEU A 132 19.99 6.92 -7.27
N ARG A 133 20.73 7.27 -6.21
CA ARG A 133 20.68 6.55 -4.93
C ARG A 133 19.30 6.67 -4.30
N THR A 134 18.69 7.85 -4.33
CA THR A 134 17.33 8.08 -3.84
C THR A 134 16.32 7.25 -4.63
N TYR A 135 16.43 7.21 -5.95
CA TYR A 135 15.58 6.38 -6.80
C TYR A 135 15.72 4.88 -6.49
N LEU A 136 16.95 4.37 -6.38
CA LEU A 136 17.21 2.96 -6.09
C LEU A 136 16.65 2.55 -4.72
N LEU A 137 16.84 3.39 -3.69
CA LEU A 137 16.29 3.15 -2.36
C LEU A 137 14.76 3.19 -2.35
N ALA A 138 14.15 4.20 -2.99
CA ALA A 138 12.70 4.31 -3.11
C ALA A 138 12.11 3.13 -3.89
N GLY A 139 12.77 2.71 -4.99
CA GLY A 139 12.39 1.54 -5.78
C GLY A 139 12.46 0.24 -4.99
N MET A 140 13.58 -0.01 -4.30
CA MET A 140 13.74 -1.19 -3.45
C MET A 140 12.70 -1.24 -2.34
N LEU A 141 12.45 -0.11 -1.67
CA LEU A 141 11.44 0.02 -0.64
C LEU A 141 10.03 -0.23 -1.19
N THR A 142 9.72 0.29 -2.38
CA THR A 142 8.45 0.07 -3.08
C THR A 142 8.23 -1.41 -3.38
N LEU A 143 9.27 -2.12 -3.83
CA LEU A 143 9.19 -3.58 -4.07
C LEU A 143 8.97 -4.35 -2.78
N LEU A 144 9.77 -4.08 -1.75
CA LEU A 144 9.69 -4.82 -0.48
C LEU A 144 8.32 -4.66 0.16
N LEU A 145 7.85 -3.41 0.30
CA LEU A 145 6.55 -3.13 0.90
C LEU A 145 5.40 -3.59 -0.01
N GLY A 146 5.51 -3.36 -1.31
CA GLY A 146 4.51 -3.77 -2.29
C GLY A 146 4.31 -5.28 -2.30
N TYR A 147 5.39 -6.07 -2.39
CA TYR A 147 5.30 -7.53 -2.36
C TYR A 147 4.86 -8.06 -1.00
N ALA A 148 5.36 -7.50 0.10
CA ALA A 148 4.91 -7.89 1.43
C ALA A 148 3.39 -7.71 1.57
N TRP A 149 2.87 -6.57 1.10
CA TRP A 149 1.44 -6.31 1.13
C TRP A 149 0.65 -7.21 0.18
N SER A 150 1.12 -7.39 -1.06
CA SER A 150 0.49 -8.32 -2.01
C SER A 150 0.38 -9.75 -1.47
N VAL A 151 1.39 -10.23 -0.73
CA VAL A 151 1.36 -11.53 -0.05
C VAL A 151 0.27 -11.55 1.03
N ILE A 152 0.19 -10.51 1.87
CA ILE A 152 -0.83 -10.40 2.91
C ILE A 152 -2.24 -10.42 2.28
N VAL A 153 -2.48 -9.62 1.24
CA VAL A 153 -3.75 -9.59 0.53
C VAL A 153 -4.08 -10.96 -0.07
N PHE A 154 -3.11 -11.61 -0.72
CA PHE A 154 -3.30 -12.94 -1.29
C PHE A 154 -3.68 -13.98 -0.23
N VAL A 155 -3.01 -13.96 0.93
CA VAL A 155 -3.28 -14.87 2.04
C VAL A 155 -4.68 -14.63 2.61
N ILE A 156 -5.07 -13.38 2.85
CA ILE A 156 -6.41 -13.04 3.36
C ILE A 156 -7.50 -13.52 2.39
N LEU A 157 -7.36 -13.21 1.10
CA LEU A 157 -8.34 -13.63 0.08
C LEU A 157 -8.43 -15.16 -0.03
N ARG A 158 -7.31 -15.86 0.11
CA ARG A 158 -7.30 -17.33 0.13
C ARG A 158 -8.09 -17.88 1.32
N TYR A 159 -7.80 -17.39 2.52
CA TYR A 159 -8.51 -17.83 3.73
C TYR A 159 -10.00 -17.51 3.68
N TRP A 160 -10.39 -16.33 3.21
CA TRP A 160 -11.80 -15.95 3.10
C TRP A 160 -12.59 -16.77 2.08
N ARG A 161 -11.92 -17.41 1.12
CA ARG A 161 -12.55 -18.28 0.13
C ARG A 161 -12.80 -19.71 0.66
N ASP A 162 -12.03 -20.11 1.67
CA ASP A 162 -12.08 -21.44 2.27
C ASP A 162 -13.05 -21.50 3.48
N VAL A 163 -13.61 -20.34 3.90
CA VAL A 163 -14.63 -20.17 4.97
C VAL A 163 -16.00 -19.92 4.35
#